data_AF-Q6V8P8-F1
#
_entry.id   AF-Q6V8P8-F1
#
_cell.length_a   1.000
_cell.length_b   1.000
_cell.length_c   1.000
_cell.angle_alpha   90.00
_cell.angle_beta   90.00
_cell.angle_gamma   90.00
#
_symmetry.space_group_name_H-M   'P 1'
#
loop_
_entity.id
_entity.type
_entity.pdbx_description
1 polymer ?
#
loop_
_entity_poly.entity_id
_entity_poly.type
_entity_poly.pdbx_seq_one_letter_code
_entity_poly.pdbx_strand_id
1 'polypeptide(L)' 'GYSVRSGINYVDYNDNQKRYPKLSAHWFKSFLKY' A
#
# COMPACT_ATOMS: atom_id res chain seq x y z
N GLY A 1 16.78 -3.79 -7.96
CA GLY A 1 15.94 -2.94 -7.08
C GLY A 1 14.49 -2.98 -7.56
N TYR A 2 13.52 -2.77 -6.68
CA TYR A 2 12.05 -2.86 -6.90
C TYR A 2 11.43 -4.28 -7.00
N SER A 3 12.22 -5.34 -6.83
CA SER A 3 11.71 -6.73 -6.79
C SER A 3 10.87 -7.01 -5.54
N VAL A 4 11.12 -6.28 -4.45
CA VAL A 4 10.41 -6.42 -3.17
C VAL A 4 9.55 -5.17 -2.94
N ARG A 5 8.26 -5.36 -2.62
CA ARG A 5 7.29 -4.28 -2.44
C ARG A 5 6.81 -4.19 -0.99
N SER A 6 7.61 -3.56 -0.13
CA SER A 6 7.34 -3.44 1.31
C SER A 6 6.33 -2.34 1.70
N GLY A 7 5.91 -1.48 0.76
CA GLY A 7 4.93 -0.42 1.04
C GLY A 7 3.54 -0.96 1.35
N ILE A 8 2.78 -0.26 2.20
CA ILE A 8 1.39 -0.59 2.57
C ILE A 8 0.36 -0.26 1.48
N ASN A 9 0.78 0.46 0.43
CA ASN A 9 0.01 0.65 -0.79
C ASN A 9 0.65 -0.16 -1.92
N TYR A 10 -0.18 -0.75 -2.78
CA TYR A 10 0.23 -1.23 -4.09
C TYR A 10 0.39 -0.02 -5.02
N VAL A 11 1.43 -0.05 -5.88
CA VAL A 11 1.70 1.00 -6.88
C VAL A 11 1.65 0.34 -8.25
N ASP A 12 0.72 0.80 -9.07
CA ASP A 12 0.59 0.38 -10.46
C ASP A 12 1.53 1.22 -11.34
N TYR A 13 2.67 0.64 -11.71
CA TYR A 13 3.65 1.33 -12.55
C TYR A 13 3.20 1.47 -14.02
N ASN A 14 2.16 0.77 -14.44
CA ASN A 14 1.63 0.82 -15.80
C ASN A 14 0.49 1.84 -15.93
N ASP A 15 -0.17 2.19 -14.81
CA ASP A 15 -1.25 3.18 -14.74
C ASP A 15 -0.81 4.42 -13.95
N ASN A 16 0.14 5.19 -14.50
CA ASN A 16 0.60 6.46 -13.93
C ASN A 16 0.96 6.43 -12.43
N GLN A 17 1.50 5.31 -11.93
CA GLN A 17 1.87 5.13 -10.52
C GLN A 17 0.68 5.24 -9.55
N LYS A 18 -0.53 4.90 -10.03
CA LYS A 18 -1.74 4.91 -9.21
C LYS A 18 -1.58 3.97 -8.02
N ARG A 19 -2.10 4.43 -6.86
CA ARG A 19 -1.90 3.75 -5.57
C ARG A 19 -3.20 3.12 -5.08
N TYR A 20 -3.11 1.88 -4.64
CA TYR A 20 -4.22 1.10 -4.13
C TYR A 20 -3.90 0.60 -2.71
N PRO A 21 -4.72 0.89 -1.69
CA PRO A 21 -4.47 0.43 -0.33
C PRO A 21 -4.43 -1.09 -0.24
N LYS A 22 -3.40 -1.64 0.42
CA LYS A 22 -3.36 -3.07 0.77
C LYS A 22 -4.15 -3.32 2.06
N LEU A 23 -4.43 -4.58 2.36
CA LEU A 23 -5.04 -4.99 3.64
C LEU A 23 -4.25 -4.49 4.86
N SER A 24 -2.91 -4.43 4.76
CA SER A 24 -2.06 -3.87 5.82
C SER A 24 -2.35 -2.40 6.11
N ALA A 25 -2.72 -1.60 5.10
CA ALA A 25 -3.10 -0.19 5.30
C ALA A 25 -4.44 -0.07 6.06
N HIS A 26 -5.40 -0.95 5.75
CA HIS A 26 -6.67 -1.01 6.47
C HIS A 26 -6.50 -1.47 7.92
N TRP A 27 -5.69 -2.51 8.14
CA TRP A 27 -5.37 -2.97 9.49
C TRP A 27 -4.68 -1.88 10.31
N PHE A 28 -3.67 -1.21 9.74
CA PHE A 28 -2.93 -0.16 10.45
C PHE A 28 -3.84 1.04 10.79
N LYS A 29 -4.76 1.40 9.88
CA LYS A 29 -5.79 2.41 10.17
C LYS A 29 -6.66 2.03 11.35
N SER A 30 -7.10 0.77 11.45
CA SER A 30 -7.90 0.29 12.58
C SER A 30 -7.08 0.18 13.87
N PHE A 31 -5.81 -0.21 13.78
CA PHE A 31 -4.89 -0.28 14.91
C PHE A 31 -4.66 1.10 15.55
N LEU A 32 -4.57 2.16 14.75
CA LEU A 32 -4.34 3.52 15.22
C LEU A 32 -5.61 4.27 15.66
N LYS A 33 -6.80 3.65 15.58
CA LYS A 33 -8.02 4.29 16.08
C LYS A 33 -8.02 4.28 17.61
N TYR A 34 -7.93 5.46 18.19
CA TYR A 34 -8.28 5.79 19.58
C TYR A 34 -9.70 6.39 19.63
#